data_AF-A0A1B4Y9X6-F1
#
_entry.id   AF-A0A1B4Y9X6-F1
#
_cell.length_a   1.000
_cell.length_b   1.000
_cell.length_c   1.000
_cell.angle_alpha   90.00
_cell.angle_beta   90.00
_cell.angle_gamma   90.00
#
_symmetry.space_group_name_H-M   'P 1'
#
loop_
_entity.id
_entity.type
_entity.pdbx_description
1 polymer ?
#
loop_
_entity_poly.entity_id
_entity_poly.type
_entity_poly.pdbx_seq_one_letter_code
_entity_poly.pdbx_strand_id
1 'polypeptide(L)'
;MASSGSLFDDVGAQVAALGPDGGWRGNAAQAYWVQNLAQSRHATLMADLDRLTAGLVSSQADAVKQARERLSVLIAVVLGVLVVCAGLELGGPEGQLPSFHIAVAACGVVQVAAAATLIGLANKTSSNASSLRAATQRVTEMLAARSARSDAIPGSAGMTAPDVGTPPSGARPRLDVAGDTARIRRTPDRGAAYAELLDRS
;
A
#
# COMPACT_ATOMS: atom_id res chain seq x y z
N MET A 1 -9.69 5.35 17.35
CA MET A 1 -9.24 4.11 16.68
C MET A 1 -7.89 4.42 16.05
N ALA A 2 -6.84 3.70 16.44
CA ALA A 2 -5.54 3.80 15.78
C ALA A 2 -5.68 3.25 14.35
N SER A 3 -5.26 4.00 13.33
CA SER A 3 -5.20 3.48 11.95
C SER A 3 -4.16 2.35 11.91
N SER A 4 -4.41 1.29 11.13
CA SER A 4 -3.47 0.18 10.96
C SER A 4 -2.06 0.66 10.60
N GLY A 5 -1.94 1.73 9.81
CA GLY A 5 -0.67 2.40 9.52
C GLY A 5 0.12 2.88 10.75
N SER A 6 -0.54 3.37 11.79
CA SER A 6 0.15 3.81 13.03
C SER A 6 0.76 2.65 13.83
N LEU A 7 0.19 1.44 13.74
CA LEU A 7 0.75 0.25 14.38
C LEU A 7 2.03 -0.22 13.67
N PHE A 8 2.08 -0.10 12.35
CA PHE A 8 3.27 -0.41 11.57
C PHE A 8 4.40 0.59 11.79
N ASP A 9 4.08 1.89 11.92
CA ASP A 9 5.05 2.93 12.29
C ASP A 9 5.65 2.66 13.68
N ASP A 10 4.82 2.25 14.64
CA ASP A 10 5.26 1.92 16.01
C ASP A 10 6.19 0.71 16.05
N VAL A 11 5.85 -0.36 15.32
CA VAL A 11 6.73 -1.52 15.13
C VAL A 11 8.04 -1.12 14.45
N GLY A 12 7.98 -0.25 13.43
CA GLY A 12 9.16 0.25 12.73
C GLY A 12 10.10 1.06 13.64
N ALA A 13 9.53 1.92 14.49
CA ALA A 13 10.26 2.71 15.48
C ALA A 13 10.86 1.84 16.59
N GLN A 14 10.11 0.85 17.09
CA GLN A 14 10.55 -0.09 18.10
C GLN A 14 11.71 -0.95 17.60
N VAL A 15 11.68 -1.36 16.34
CA VAL A 15 12.78 -2.07 15.68
C VAL A 15 14.00 -1.17 15.45
N ALA A 16 13.82 0.09 15.05
CA ALA A 16 14.92 1.04 14.88
C ALA A 16 15.61 1.40 16.20
N ALA A 17 14.89 1.32 17.33
CA ALA A 17 15.41 1.57 18.67
C ALA A 17 16.31 0.44 19.21
N LEU A 18 16.24 -0.77 18.65
CA LEU A 18 17.05 -1.94 19.06
C LEU A 18 18.49 -1.91 18.51
N GLY A 19 19.09 -0.72 18.39
CA GLY A 19 20.40 -0.52 17.78
C GLY A 19 21.53 -1.41 18.35
N PRO A 20 22.66 -1.53 17.62
CA PRO A 20 23.75 -2.48 17.92
C PRO A 20 24.48 -2.25 19.26
N ASP A 21 24.12 -1.20 20.00
CA ASP A 21 24.69 -0.86 21.32
C ASP A 21 24.12 -1.74 22.45
N GLY A 22 23.03 -2.48 22.20
CA GLY A 22 22.39 -3.37 23.16
C GLY A 22 23.12 -4.68 23.38
N GLY A 23 24.38 -4.67 23.85
CA GLY A 23 25.12 -5.81 24.42
C GLY A 23 25.39 -7.05 23.53
N TRP A 24 24.60 -7.26 22.48
CA TRP A 24 24.64 -8.40 21.57
C TRP A 24 25.42 -8.02 20.32
N ARG A 25 26.60 -8.60 20.17
CA ARG A 25 27.53 -8.32 19.06
C ARG A 25 27.93 -9.62 18.35
N GLY A 26 28.35 -9.50 17.10
CA GLY A 26 28.80 -10.61 16.27
C GLY A 26 27.95 -10.81 15.01
N ASN A 27 28.38 -11.72 14.13
CA ASN A 27 27.78 -11.92 12.80
C ASN A 27 26.28 -12.25 12.86
N ALA A 28 25.84 -12.99 13.88
CA ALA A 28 24.43 -13.29 14.10
C ALA A 28 23.63 -12.02 14.43
N ALA A 29 24.11 -11.19 15.36
CA ALA A 29 23.46 -9.93 15.72
C ALA A 29 23.34 -8.98 14.51
N GLN A 30 24.36 -8.93 13.66
CA GLN A 30 24.35 -8.15 12.42
C GLN A 30 23.31 -8.68 11.42
N ALA A 31 23.21 -10.01 11.24
CA ALA A 31 22.23 -10.62 10.35
C ALA A 31 20.78 -10.35 10.82
N TYR A 32 20.53 -10.51 12.12
CA TYR A 32 19.23 -10.18 12.72
C TYR A 32 18.89 -8.69 12.59
N TRP A 33 19.86 -7.80 12.79
CA TRP A 33 19.66 -6.36 12.60
C TRP A 33 19.27 -6.00 11.16
N VAL A 34 19.97 -6.56 10.17
CA VAL A 34 19.65 -6.36 8.74
C VAL A 34 18.24 -6.85 8.41
N GLN A 35 17.84 -8.00 8.97
CA GLN A 35 16.52 -8.57 8.75
C GLN A 35 15.41 -7.75 9.43
N ASN A 36 15.65 -7.28 10.65
CA ASN A 36 14.78 -6.37 11.37
C ASN A 36 14.59 -5.04 10.61
N LEU A 37 15.67 -4.47 10.08
CA LEU A 37 15.61 -3.26 9.25
C LEU A 37 14.82 -3.49 7.94
N ALA A 38 14.93 -4.67 7.35
CA ALA A 38 14.13 -5.05 6.18
C ALA A 38 12.65 -5.17 6.53
N GLN A 39 12.34 -5.74 7.69
CA GLN A 39 10.98 -5.93 8.19
C GLN A 39 10.32 -4.60 8.59
N SER A 40 11.05 -3.68 9.24
CA SER A 40 10.55 -2.34 9.56
C SER A 40 10.23 -1.53 8.31
N ARG A 41 11.09 -1.59 7.29
CA ARG A 41 10.82 -0.95 5.99
C ARG A 41 9.58 -1.54 5.29
N HIS A 42 9.35 -2.84 5.42
CA HIS A 42 8.14 -3.47 4.88
C HIS A 42 6.89 -3.02 5.64
N ALA A 43 6.97 -2.88 6.96
CA ALA A 43 5.89 -2.32 7.78
C ALA A 43 5.55 -0.88 7.36
N THR A 44 6.55 -0.01 7.19
CA THR A 44 6.34 1.37 6.73
C THR A 44 5.66 1.43 5.35
N LEU A 45 6.06 0.57 4.41
CA LEU A 45 5.40 0.49 3.10
C LEU A 45 3.92 0.09 3.20
N MET A 46 3.60 -0.87 4.08
CA MET A 46 2.22 -1.26 4.34
C MET A 46 1.42 -0.14 5.01
N ALA A 47 2.05 0.64 5.90
CA ALA A 47 1.44 1.81 6.52
C ALA A 47 1.05 2.88 5.49
N ASP A 48 1.95 3.18 4.55
CA ASP A 48 1.70 4.16 3.50
C ASP A 48 0.59 3.70 2.55
N LEU A 49 0.57 2.42 2.18
CA LEU A 49 -0.50 1.83 1.38
C LEU A 49 -1.85 1.87 2.10
N ASP A 50 -1.88 1.57 3.40
CA ASP A 50 -3.09 1.65 4.24
C ASP A 50 -3.64 3.08 4.27
N ARG A 51 -2.78 4.08 4.54
CA ARG A 51 -3.15 5.50 4.55
C ARG A 51 -3.67 5.98 3.21
N LEU A 52 -3.00 5.62 2.11
CA LEU A 52 -3.44 5.97 0.76
C LEU A 52 -4.83 5.36 0.47
N THR A 53 -4.98 4.06 0.73
CA THR A 53 -6.24 3.34 0.53
C THR A 53 -7.37 3.98 1.33
N ALA A 54 -7.14 4.29 2.60
CA ALA A 54 -8.11 4.97 3.46
C ALA A 54 -8.52 6.34 2.91
N GLY A 55 -7.57 7.15 2.44
CA GLY A 55 -7.84 8.45 1.84
C GLY A 55 -8.68 8.35 0.55
N LEU A 56 -8.35 7.39 -0.31
CA LEU A 56 -9.09 7.11 -1.55
C LEU A 56 -10.53 6.64 -1.28
N VAL A 57 -10.69 5.71 -0.34
CA VAL A 57 -12.01 5.21 0.08
C VAL A 57 -12.85 6.34 0.68
N SER A 58 -12.25 7.18 1.54
CA SER A 58 -12.92 8.34 2.11
C SER A 58 -13.37 9.33 1.03
N SER A 59 -12.51 9.62 0.05
CA SER A 59 -12.83 10.51 -1.08
C SER A 59 -13.98 9.96 -1.94
N GLN A 60 -13.95 8.66 -2.25
CA GLN A 60 -15.03 8.01 -2.99
C GLN A 60 -16.34 7.99 -2.19
N ALA A 61 -16.28 7.68 -0.90
CA ALA A 61 -17.45 7.66 -0.03
C ALA A 61 -18.13 9.04 0.04
N ASP A 62 -17.33 10.10 0.18
CA ASP A 62 -17.86 11.47 0.21
C ASP A 62 -18.48 11.87 -1.15
N ALA A 63 -17.83 11.50 -2.26
CA ALA A 63 -18.38 11.72 -3.60
C ALA A 63 -19.71 10.98 -3.81
N VAL A 64 -19.82 9.72 -3.37
CA VAL A 64 -21.06 8.92 -3.44
C VAL A 64 -22.14 9.53 -2.56
N LYS A 65 -21.79 9.98 -1.35
CA LYS A 65 -22.72 10.65 -0.43
C LYS A 65 -23.30 11.91 -1.05
N GLN A 66 -22.45 12.80 -1.57
CA GLN A 66 -22.87 14.02 -2.24
C GLN A 66 -23.74 13.73 -3.48
N ALA A 67 -23.39 12.72 -4.28
CA ALA A 67 -24.19 12.31 -5.42
C ALA A 67 -25.58 11.82 -5.00
N ARG A 68 -25.66 10.99 -3.95
CA ARG A 68 -26.93 10.53 -3.37
C ARG A 68 -27.77 11.70 -2.88
N GLU A 69 -27.20 12.64 -2.13
CA GLU A 69 -27.91 13.82 -1.63
C GLU A 69 -28.49 14.65 -2.78
N ARG A 70 -27.71 14.89 -3.84
CA ARG A 70 -28.19 15.59 -5.05
C ARG A 70 -29.33 14.85 -5.75
N LEU A 71 -29.20 13.54 -5.94
CA LEU A 71 -30.27 12.73 -6.55
C LEU A 71 -31.54 12.74 -5.69
N SER A 72 -31.42 12.72 -4.36
CA SER A 72 -32.55 12.86 -3.44
C SER A 72 -33.27 14.22 -3.60
N VAL A 73 -32.52 15.32 -3.75
CA VAL A 73 -33.09 16.64 -4.04
C VAL A 73 -33.82 16.63 -5.38
N LEU A 74 -33.23 16.03 -6.42
CA LEU A 74 -33.88 15.93 -7.74
C LEU A 74 -35.19 15.13 -7.69
N ILE A 75 -35.24 14.04 -6.92
CA ILE A 75 -36.49 13.28 -6.69
C ILE A 75 -37.54 14.17 -6.01
N ALA A 76 -37.15 14.92 -4.99
CA ALA A 76 -38.07 15.85 -4.31
C ALA A 76 -38.62 16.92 -5.26
N VAL A 77 -37.79 17.43 -6.20
CA VAL A 77 -38.24 18.36 -7.25
C VAL A 77 -39.28 17.71 -8.17
N VAL A 78 -39.02 16.49 -8.66
CA VAL A 78 -39.98 15.77 -9.52
C VAL A 78 -41.30 15.54 -8.79
N LEU A 79 -41.26 15.16 -7.51
CA LEU A 79 -42.47 14.98 -6.69
C LEU A 79 -43.22 16.31 -6.50
N GLY A 80 -42.51 17.41 -6.26
CA GLY A 80 -43.13 18.74 -6.17
C GLY A 80 -43.81 19.16 -7.47
N VAL A 81 -43.14 18.94 -8.61
CA VAL A 81 -43.71 19.21 -9.94
C VAL A 81 -44.95 18.36 -10.19
N LEU A 82 -44.92 17.08 -9.82
CA LEU A 82 -46.09 16.19 -9.94
C LEU A 82 -47.30 16.75 -9.18
N VAL A 83 -47.10 17.26 -7.95
CA VAL A 83 -48.18 17.88 -7.17
C VAL A 83 -48.73 19.13 -7.85
N VAL A 84 -47.86 19.98 -8.41
CA VAL A 84 -48.28 21.18 -9.17
C VAL A 84 -49.09 20.79 -10.40
N CYS A 85 -48.59 19.83 -11.19
CA CYS A 85 -49.28 19.29 -12.36
C CYS A 85 -50.67 18.75 -12.00
N ALA A 86 -50.78 17.94 -10.95
CA ALA A 86 -52.05 17.43 -10.47
C ALA A 86 -53.03 18.54 -10.05
N GLY A 87 -52.53 19.58 -9.38
CA GLY A 87 -53.34 20.74 -9.01
C GLY A 87 -53.89 21.52 -10.22
N LEU A 88 -53.10 21.65 -11.29
CA LEU A 88 -53.53 22.27 -12.54
C LEU A 88 -54.59 21.43 -13.25
N GLU A 89 -54.38 20.12 -13.36
CA GLU A 89 -55.28 19.20 -14.05
C GLU A 89 -56.64 19.04 -13.34
N LEU A 90 -56.64 19.10 -12.00
CA LEU A 90 -57.88 19.13 -11.21
C LEU A 90 -58.73 20.38 -11.47
N GLY A 91 -58.13 21.47 -11.95
CA GLY A 91 -58.83 22.71 -12.32
C GLY A 91 -59.62 22.62 -13.63
N GLY A 92 -59.51 21.52 -14.37
CA GLY A 92 -60.21 21.28 -15.63
C GLY A 92 -59.26 21.12 -16.84
N PRO A 93 -59.82 20.87 -18.03
CA PRO A 93 -59.05 20.52 -19.24
C PRO A 93 -58.06 21.61 -19.69
N GLU A 94 -58.33 22.88 -19.37
CA GLU A 94 -57.41 24.01 -19.64
C GLU A 94 -56.07 23.88 -18.89
N GLY A 95 -56.03 23.13 -17.78
CA GLY A 95 -54.83 22.89 -16.98
C GLY A 95 -53.90 21.81 -17.55
N GLN A 96 -54.36 21.01 -18.53
CA GLN A 96 -53.62 19.86 -19.02
C GLN A 96 -52.43 20.25 -19.92
N LEU A 97 -52.63 21.25 -20.79
CA LEU A 97 -51.57 21.77 -21.66
C LEU A 97 -50.41 22.42 -20.86
N PRO A 98 -50.64 23.34 -19.90
CA PRO A 98 -49.55 23.89 -19.09
C PRO A 98 -48.91 22.83 -18.19
N SER A 99 -49.68 21.89 -17.63
CA SER A 99 -49.14 20.76 -16.85
C SER A 99 -48.12 19.96 -17.66
N PHE A 100 -48.46 19.61 -18.91
CA PHE A 100 -47.55 18.87 -19.80
C PHE A 100 -46.25 19.63 -20.07
N HIS A 101 -46.32 20.92 -20.40
CA HIS A 101 -45.12 21.72 -20.64
C HIS A 101 -44.22 21.84 -19.41
N ILE A 102 -44.81 22.05 -18.23
CA ILE A 102 -44.07 22.09 -16.96
C ILE A 102 -43.39 20.75 -16.69
N ALA A 103 -44.13 19.65 -16.82
CA ALA A 103 -43.61 18.30 -16.58
C ALA A 103 -42.44 17.97 -17.52
N VAL A 104 -42.60 18.22 -18.83
CA VAL A 104 -41.54 17.95 -19.82
C VAL A 104 -40.29 18.79 -19.53
N ALA A 105 -40.46 20.08 -19.27
CA ALA A 105 -39.33 20.97 -18.98
C ALA A 105 -38.60 20.53 -17.70
N ALA A 106 -39.34 20.28 -16.61
CA ALA A 106 -38.76 19.88 -15.34
C ALA A 106 -38.07 18.51 -15.43
N CYS A 107 -38.70 17.52 -16.06
CA CYS A 107 -38.12 16.20 -16.26
C CYS A 107 -36.85 16.26 -17.12
N GLY A 108 -36.81 17.12 -18.14
CA GLY A 108 -35.62 17.35 -18.94
C GLY A 108 -34.46 17.90 -18.10
N VAL A 109 -34.72 18.94 -17.31
CA VAL A 109 -33.70 19.54 -16.42
C VAL A 109 -33.19 18.53 -15.38
N VAL A 110 -34.10 17.78 -14.76
CA VAL A 110 -33.75 16.76 -13.76
C VAL A 110 -32.88 15.66 -14.36
N GLN A 111 -33.21 15.18 -15.56
CA GLN A 111 -32.40 14.16 -16.25
C GLN A 111 -30.99 14.66 -16.56
N VAL A 112 -30.85 15.90 -17.06
CA VAL A 112 -29.53 16.50 -17.33
C VAL A 112 -28.72 16.64 -16.04
N ALA A 113 -29.32 17.12 -14.96
CA ALA A 113 -28.65 17.26 -13.67
C ALA A 113 -28.24 15.91 -13.06
N ALA A 114 -29.08 14.89 -13.18
CA ALA A 114 -28.79 13.52 -12.76
C ALA A 114 -27.62 12.94 -13.56
N ALA A 115 -27.65 13.07 -14.90
CA ALA A 115 -26.58 12.62 -15.77
C ALA A 115 -25.24 13.30 -15.43
N ALA A 116 -25.24 14.63 -15.26
CA ALA A 116 -24.05 15.37 -14.86
C ALA A 116 -23.47 14.89 -13.51
N THR A 117 -24.35 14.60 -12.54
CA THR A 117 -23.95 14.06 -11.23
C THR A 117 -23.29 12.69 -11.36
N LEU A 118 -23.88 11.79 -12.16
CA LEU A 118 -23.34 10.45 -12.40
C LEU A 118 -22.01 10.49 -13.16
N ILE A 119 -21.88 11.35 -14.17
CA ILE A 119 -20.62 11.57 -14.90
C ILE A 119 -19.53 12.08 -13.95
N GLY A 120 -19.86 13.05 -13.09
CA GLY A 120 -18.92 13.57 -12.09
C GLY A 120 -18.43 12.48 -11.14
N LEU A 121 -19.33 11.59 -10.71
CA LEU A 121 -18.98 10.46 -9.86
C LEU A 121 -18.10 9.45 -10.60
N ALA A 122 -18.40 9.15 -11.86
CA ALA A 122 -17.60 8.27 -12.70
C ALA A 122 -16.18 8.81 -12.91
N ASN A 123 -16.03 10.11 -13.17
CA ASN A 123 -14.74 10.77 -13.34
C ASN A 123 -13.90 10.76 -12.05
N LYS A 124 -14.52 11.01 -10.89
CA LYS A 124 -13.83 10.89 -9.60
C LYS A 124 -13.39 9.45 -9.35
N THR A 125 -14.25 8.48 -9.64
CA THR A 125 -13.95 7.06 -9.47
C THR A 125 -12.79 6.62 -10.37
N SER A 126 -12.78 7.05 -11.63
CA SER A 126 -11.70 6.73 -12.57
C SER A 126 -10.38 7.39 -12.17
N SER A 127 -10.42 8.65 -11.74
CA SER A 127 -9.24 9.36 -11.22
C SER A 127 -8.67 8.65 -9.98
N ASN A 128 -9.51 8.33 -8.99
CA ASN A 128 -9.10 7.58 -7.80
C ASN A 128 -8.48 6.22 -8.17
N ALA A 129 -9.09 5.48 -9.10
CA ALA A 129 -8.55 4.21 -9.58
C ALA A 129 -7.20 4.37 -10.29
N SER A 130 -6.98 5.47 -11.03
CA SER A 130 -5.70 5.76 -11.67
C SER A 130 -4.61 6.11 -10.64
N SER A 131 -4.93 6.91 -9.63
CA SER A 131 -4.02 7.25 -8.53
C SER A 131 -3.61 6.00 -7.74
N LEU A 132 -4.55 5.09 -7.48
CA LEU A 132 -4.26 3.83 -6.82
C LEU A 132 -3.31 2.95 -7.66
N ARG A 133 -3.57 2.80 -8.97
CA ARG A 133 -2.67 2.04 -9.86
C ARG A 133 -1.27 2.63 -9.90
N ALA A 134 -1.15 3.95 -10.01
CA ALA A 134 0.14 4.64 -10.02
C ALA A 134 0.90 4.44 -8.70
N ALA A 135 0.22 4.53 -7.55
CA ALA A 135 0.83 4.26 -6.25
C ALA A 135 1.30 2.82 -6.13
N THR A 136 0.46 1.84 -6.51
CA THR A 136 0.84 0.43 -6.52
C THR A 136 2.02 0.14 -7.44
N GLN A 137 2.06 0.74 -8.63
CA GLN A 137 3.19 0.60 -9.57
C GLN A 137 4.50 1.10 -8.96
N ARG A 138 4.51 2.29 -8.35
CA ARG A 138 5.70 2.82 -7.68
C ARG A 138 6.19 1.91 -6.56
N VAL A 139 5.28 1.34 -5.78
CA VAL A 139 5.64 0.36 -4.72
C VAL A 139 6.22 -0.91 -5.33
N THR A 140 5.59 -1.46 -6.37
CA THR A 140 6.10 -2.64 -7.08
C THR A 140 7.47 -2.39 -7.69
N GLU A 141 7.70 -1.22 -8.31
CA GLU A 141 9.00 -0.82 -8.85
C GLU A 141 10.07 -0.71 -7.76
N MET A 142 9.75 -0.10 -6.61
CA MET A 142 10.68 -0.04 -5.47
C MET A 142 11.03 -1.44 -4.94
N LEU A 143 10.06 -2.36 -4.92
CA LEU A 143 10.28 -3.75 -4.53
C LEU A 143 11.12 -4.51 -5.57
N ALA A 144 10.84 -4.34 -6.86
CA ALA A 144 11.59 -4.98 -7.95
C ALA A 144 13.03 -4.45 -8.07
N ALA A 145 13.25 -3.14 -7.92
CA ALA A 145 14.58 -2.54 -7.88
C ALA A 145 15.39 -3.04 -6.67
N ARG A 146 14.70 -3.36 -5.56
CA ARG A 146 15.33 -3.96 -4.37
C ARG A 146 15.69 -5.43 -4.57
N SER A 147 14.81 -6.24 -5.17
CA SER A 147 15.11 -7.65 -5.45
C SER A 147 16.28 -7.77 -6.44
N ALA A 148 16.29 -6.97 -7.51
CA ALA A 148 17.39 -6.94 -8.46
C ALA A 148 18.73 -6.55 -7.81
N ARG A 149 18.72 -5.64 -6.82
CA ARG A 149 19.92 -5.28 -6.06
C ARG A 149 20.37 -6.38 -5.10
N SER A 150 19.45 -7.20 -4.61
CA SER A 150 19.76 -8.38 -3.79
C SER A 150 20.40 -9.50 -4.62
N ASP A 151 19.90 -9.72 -5.85
CA ASP A 151 20.41 -10.75 -6.78
C ASP A 151 21.76 -10.36 -7.40
N ALA A 152 22.04 -9.05 -7.50
CA ALA A 152 23.30 -8.53 -8.02
C ALA A 152 24.48 -8.60 -7.01
N ILE A 153 24.27 -9.07 -5.78
CA ILE A 153 25.38 -9.37 -4.85
C ILE A 153 25.99 -10.73 -5.25
N PRO A 154 27.21 -10.78 -5.83
CA PRO A 154 27.80 -12.03 -6.26
C PRO A 154 28.33 -12.76 -5.02
N GLY A 155 27.65 -13.83 -4.60
CA GLY A 155 28.18 -14.72 -3.57
C GLY A 155 27.16 -15.40 -2.67
N SER A 156 26.10 -16.00 -3.22
CA SER A 156 25.32 -17.01 -2.47
C SER A 156 24.73 -18.08 -3.40
N ALA A 157 25.45 -18.43 -4.47
CA ALA A 157 25.17 -19.65 -5.23
C ALA A 157 26.14 -20.73 -4.76
N GLY A 158 25.75 -21.46 -3.70
CA GLY A 158 26.61 -22.52 -3.15
C GLY A 158 26.22 -23.00 -1.76
N MET A 159 24.93 -23.13 -1.45
CA MET A 159 24.50 -24.01 -0.37
C MET A 159 23.26 -24.74 -0.87
N THR A 160 23.50 -25.87 -1.52
CA THR A 160 22.48 -26.88 -1.80
C THR A 160 21.74 -27.19 -0.51
N ALA A 161 20.41 -27.03 -0.55
CA ALA A 161 19.51 -27.47 0.50
C ALA A 161 19.80 -28.96 0.82
N PRO A 162 20.00 -29.36 2.09
CA PRO A 162 19.96 -30.77 2.41
C PRO A 162 18.52 -31.25 2.30
N ASP A 163 18.36 -32.29 1.50
CA ASP A 163 17.13 -33.03 1.27
C ASP A 163 16.51 -33.46 2.62
N VAL A 164 15.23 -33.14 2.81
CA VAL A 164 14.48 -33.52 4.01
C VAL A 164 14.08 -34.97 3.87
N GLY A 165 15.00 -35.87 4.25
CA GLY A 165 14.72 -37.27 4.50
C GLY A 165 14.35 -37.50 5.97
N THR A 166 13.12 -37.93 6.22
CA THR A 166 12.58 -38.44 7.49
C THR A 166 13.48 -39.52 8.13
N PRO A 167 13.51 -39.67 9.48
CA PRO A 167 14.67 -40.17 10.22
C PRO A 167 14.64 -41.69 10.45
N PRO A 168 15.80 -42.36 10.60
CA PRO A 168 15.90 -43.57 11.38
C PRO A 168 16.41 -43.28 12.80
N SER A 169 15.66 -43.84 13.74
CA SER A 169 15.87 -43.84 15.18
C SER A 169 17.24 -44.42 15.58
N GLY A 170 17.86 -43.81 16.59
CA GLY A 170 18.82 -44.48 17.46
C GLY A 170 20.29 -44.26 17.13
N ALA A 171 20.93 -43.33 17.85
CA ALA A 171 22.20 -43.53 18.58
C ALA A 171 22.79 -42.17 18.98
N ARG A 172 22.82 -41.87 20.28
CA ARG A 172 24.01 -41.23 20.88
C ARG A 172 25.14 -42.28 20.83
N PRO A 173 26.43 -41.97 20.73
CA PRO A 173 27.16 -40.86 21.38
C PRO A 173 28.18 -40.23 20.38
N ARG A 174 29.16 -39.38 20.68
CA ARG A 174 30.00 -39.12 21.84
C ARG A 174 30.76 -37.84 21.49
N LEU A 175 30.93 -36.94 22.46
CA LEU A 175 31.90 -35.87 22.37
C LEU A 175 33.28 -36.52 22.20
N ASP A 176 34.00 -36.19 21.13
CA ASP A 176 35.44 -36.49 21.04
C ASP A 176 36.18 -35.19 20.72
N VAL A 177 36.94 -34.76 21.71
CA VAL A 177 37.86 -33.63 21.67
C VAL A 177 39.24 -34.25 21.52
N ALA A 178 39.80 -34.21 20.31
CA ALA A 178 41.23 -34.22 19.98
C ALA A 178 41.36 -34.20 18.45
N GLY A 179 42.24 -33.45 17.80
CA GLY A 179 43.35 -32.66 18.30
C GLY A 179 43.76 -31.59 17.30
N ASP A 180 44.50 -30.65 17.85
CA ASP A 180 45.20 -29.55 17.22
C ASP A 180 46.13 -30.02 16.07
N THR A 181 46.12 -29.31 14.96
CA THR A 181 47.34 -28.99 14.19
C THR A 181 47.07 -27.88 13.19
N ALA A 182 47.61 -26.71 13.51
CA ALA A 182 47.89 -25.57 12.66
C ALA A 182 47.95 -25.83 11.13
N ARG A 183 47.21 -25.02 10.38
CA ARG A 183 47.78 -24.35 9.19
C ARG A 183 47.15 -22.97 9.00
N ILE A 184 47.79 -21.99 9.62
CA ILE A 184 47.67 -20.57 9.29
C ILE A 184 48.05 -20.42 7.80
N ARG A 185 47.08 -20.15 6.93
CA ARG A 185 47.34 -19.54 5.63
C ARG A 185 46.94 -18.07 5.73
N ARG A 186 47.94 -17.22 5.95
CA ARG A 186 47.85 -15.77 5.76
C ARG A 186 47.28 -15.47 4.38
N THR A 187 46.25 -14.64 4.32
CA THR A 187 45.94 -13.82 3.15
C THR A 187 46.12 -12.35 3.54
N PRO A 188 46.62 -11.50 2.63
CA PRO A 188 47.26 -10.25 3.01
C PRO A 188 46.25 -9.18 3.39
N ASP A 189 46.65 -8.39 4.38
CA ASP A 189 46.02 -7.16 4.81
C ASP A 189 45.87 -6.18 3.62
N ARG A 190 44.63 -5.88 3.25
CA ARG A 190 44.29 -4.91 2.19
C ARG A 190 44.30 -3.45 2.70
N GLY A 191 44.73 -3.21 3.93
CA GLY A 191 44.83 -1.87 4.53
C GLY A 191 46.12 -1.10 4.22
N ALA A 192 47.17 -1.74 3.71
CA ALA A 192 48.47 -1.09 3.48
C ALA A 192 48.68 -0.50 2.06
N ALA A 193 47.76 -0.76 1.11
CA ALA A 193 47.94 -0.34 -0.29
C ALA A 193 47.45 1.08 -0.61
N TYR A 194 46.85 1.80 0.34
CA TYR A 194 46.39 3.18 0.14
C TYR A 194 47.20 4.24 0.90
N ALA A 195 48.15 3.83 1.75
CA ALA A 195 49.05 4.76 2.44
C ALA A 195 50.29 5.12 1.59
N GLU A 196 50.67 4.30 0.61
CA GLU A 196 51.86 4.55 -0.24
C GLU A 196 51.58 5.37 -1.51
N LEU A 197 50.31 5.71 -1.80
CA LEU A 197 49.92 6.57 -2.93
C LEU A 197 49.57 8.02 -2.52
N LEU A 198 49.63 8.34 -1.23
CA LEU A 198 49.41 9.69 -0.68
C LEU A 198 50.68 10.35 -0.14
N ASP A 199 51.84 9.66 -0.17
CA ASP A 199 53.16 10.20 0.22
C ASP A 199 54.07 10.46 -1.01
N ARG A 200 53.49 10.51 -2.21
CA ARG A 200 54.22 10.82 -3.46
C ARG A 200 53.52 11.83 -4.37
N SER A 201 52.88 12.83 -3.77
CA SER A 201 52.49 14.09 -4.42
C SER A 201 53.16 15.27 -3.73
#